data_AF-A0A8S0ZHL6-F1
#
_entry.id   AF-A0A8S0ZHL6-F1
#
_cell.length_a   1.000
_cell.length_b   1.000
_cell.length_c   1.000
_cell.angle_alpha   90.00
_cell.angle_beta   90.00
_cell.angle_gamma   90.00
#
_symmetry.space_group_name_H-M   'P 1'
#
loop_
_entity.id
_entity.type
_entity.pdbx_description
1 polymer ?
#
loop_
_entity_poly.entity_id
_entity_poly.type
_entity_poly.pdbx_seq_one_letter_code
_entity_poly.pdbx_strand_id
1 'polypeptide(L)'
;MQKRGVQYIYNNVRLCDQHFELGYRTPCRKLTRNAFPTLNIEKGILPAQCEDTSDILLFFDDLFDSLNGSFTGDHIAKPLQGSVTPASPHKAKWTESIQILKSMKFEGKAYVPTIDGTALKRRSSNPPELKKTTEQMQDALKTINTVLTNKSTQKEDMCDMYGKLIASKLKKYFSAIEQQEVMLELDELLTKRIRNSLKQRPTSSLSAMSSTGSFDSTSPAEMHRLSLKHSMFFQIHLYKYHNGHFRLIAIQYLCQSKITYLLKA
;
A
#
# COMPACT_ATOMS: atom_id res chain seq x y z
N MET A 1 -18.71 29.13 15.77
CA MET A 1 -19.34 27.84 15.41
C MET A 1 -20.30 27.44 16.50
N GLN A 2 -21.59 27.32 16.18
CA GLN A 2 -22.62 26.93 17.15
C GLN A 2 -22.36 25.47 17.60
N LYS A 3 -22.28 25.24 18.92
CA LYS A 3 -22.12 23.90 19.53
C LYS A 3 -23.42 23.07 19.47
N ARG A 4 -24.21 23.23 18.42
CA ARG A 4 -25.48 22.52 18.29
C ARG A 4 -25.19 21.20 17.60
N GLY A 5 -25.37 20.09 18.34
CA GLY A 5 -25.10 18.74 17.84
C GLY A 5 -26.00 18.35 16.66
N VAL A 6 -25.70 17.22 16.02
CA VAL A 6 -26.42 16.72 14.83
C VAL A 6 -27.94 16.63 15.05
N GLN A 7 -28.37 16.32 16.27
CA GLN A 7 -29.79 16.26 16.64
C GLN A 7 -30.54 17.58 16.44
N TYR A 8 -29.84 18.72 16.59
CA TYR A 8 -30.45 20.03 16.39
C TYR A 8 -30.85 20.23 14.93
N ILE A 9 -30.04 19.75 13.99
CA ILE A 9 -30.29 19.85 12.55
C ILE A 9 -31.58 19.08 12.21
N TYR A 10 -31.69 17.83 12.64
CA TYR A 10 -32.89 17.02 12.39
C TYR A 10 -34.16 17.61 13.01
N ASN A 11 -34.05 18.17 14.21
CA ASN A 11 -35.22 18.65 14.93
C ASN A 11 -35.70 20.03 14.46
N ASN A 12 -34.79 20.93 14.08
CA ASN A 12 -35.09 22.35 13.91
C ASN A 12 -34.88 22.88 12.50
N VAL A 13 -34.13 22.17 11.64
CA VAL A 13 -33.96 22.58 10.25
C VAL A 13 -35.06 21.95 9.41
N ARG A 14 -35.78 22.79 8.67
CA ARG A 14 -36.78 22.40 7.67
C ARG A 14 -36.40 23.10 6.38
N LEU A 15 -36.38 22.36 5.27
CA LEU A 15 -36.18 22.91 3.93
C LEU A 15 -37.53 22.88 3.22
N CYS A 16 -37.91 23.98 2.59
CA CYS A 16 -39.09 23.99 1.73
C CYS A 16 -38.82 23.19 0.45
N ASP A 17 -39.90 22.76 -0.21
CA ASP A 17 -39.84 21.97 -1.44
C ASP A 17 -39.18 22.73 -2.60
N GLN A 18 -39.22 24.07 -2.59
CA GLN A 18 -38.62 24.94 -3.60
C GLN A 18 -37.10 24.78 -3.72
N HIS A 19 -36.42 24.21 -2.72
CA HIS A 19 -34.97 23.96 -2.77
C HIS A 19 -34.57 22.69 -3.53
N PHE A 20 -35.53 21.94 -4.07
CA PHE A 20 -35.32 20.68 -4.77
C PHE A 20 -35.79 20.77 -6.22
N GLU A 21 -35.00 20.18 -7.13
CA GLU A 21 -35.40 20.02 -8.53
C GLU A 21 -36.70 19.22 -8.67
N LEU A 22 -37.47 19.53 -9.72
CA LEU A 22 -38.73 18.83 -10.01
C LEU A 22 -38.55 17.31 -10.19
N GLY A 23 -37.39 16.87 -10.71
CA GLY A 23 -37.07 15.45 -10.87
C GLY A 23 -37.00 14.66 -9.56
N TYR A 24 -36.78 15.32 -8.41
CA TYR A 24 -36.77 14.68 -7.10
C TYR A 24 -38.16 14.52 -6.48
N ARG A 25 -39.22 14.99 -7.15
CA ARG A 25 -40.59 14.97 -6.64
C ARG A 25 -41.36 13.78 -7.24
N THR A 26 -42.06 13.06 -6.38
CA THR A 26 -43.07 12.08 -6.80
C THR A 26 -44.32 12.80 -7.33
N PRO A 27 -45.21 12.14 -8.10
CA PRO A 27 -46.48 12.72 -8.55
C PRO A 27 -47.33 13.29 -7.39
N CYS A 28 -47.19 12.72 -6.20
CA CYS A 28 -47.86 13.17 -4.97
C CYS A 28 -47.14 14.32 -4.25
N ARG A 29 -46.21 15.03 -4.90
CA ARG A 29 -45.39 16.14 -4.36
C ARG A 29 -44.53 15.78 -3.14
N LYS A 30 -44.33 14.49 -2.85
CA LYS A 30 -43.36 14.03 -1.84
C LYS A 30 -41.97 13.96 -2.44
N LEU A 31 -40.95 14.34 -1.68
CA LEU A 31 -39.56 14.14 -2.06
C LEU A 31 -39.24 12.64 -2.10
N THR A 32 -38.47 12.25 -3.12
CA THR A 32 -37.90 10.91 -3.22
C THR A 32 -36.87 10.69 -2.12
N ARG A 33 -36.61 9.43 -1.76
CA ARG A 33 -35.64 9.07 -0.71
C ARG A 33 -34.21 9.56 -1.00
N ASN A 34 -33.89 9.74 -2.28
CA ASN A 34 -32.57 10.16 -2.75
C ASN A 34 -32.53 11.66 -3.11
N ALA A 35 -33.55 12.44 -2.71
CA ALA A 35 -33.59 13.86 -2.96
C ALA A 35 -32.53 14.60 -2.14
N PHE A 36 -31.74 15.43 -2.80
CA PHE A 36 -30.83 16.37 -2.15
C PHE A 36 -31.19 17.80 -2.58
N PRO A 37 -31.04 18.80 -1.68
CA PRO A 37 -31.35 20.18 -2.00
C PRO A 37 -30.32 20.71 -2.99
N THR A 38 -30.76 21.02 -4.19
CA THR A 38 -29.95 21.65 -5.24
C THR A 38 -29.90 23.17 -5.07
N LEU A 39 -30.74 23.70 -4.18
CA LEU A 39 -30.94 25.13 -3.90
C LEU A 39 -31.40 25.95 -5.12
N ASN A 40 -31.73 25.29 -6.24
CA ASN A 40 -32.03 25.91 -7.54
C ASN A 40 -31.03 27.02 -7.93
N ILE A 41 -29.76 26.84 -7.57
CA ILE A 41 -28.70 27.68 -8.09
C ILE A 41 -28.67 27.42 -9.59
N GLU A 42 -28.86 28.46 -10.41
CA GLU A 42 -28.92 28.34 -11.87
C GLU A 42 -27.76 27.49 -12.36
N LYS A 43 -28.08 26.32 -12.92
CA LYS A 43 -27.08 25.34 -13.36
C LYS A 43 -26.15 26.02 -14.36
N GLY A 44 -24.89 26.20 -13.97
CA GLY A 44 -23.86 26.71 -14.86
C GLY A 44 -23.51 28.20 -14.72
N ILE A 45 -24.08 28.93 -13.77
CA ILE A 45 -23.62 30.30 -13.47
C ILE A 45 -23.12 30.34 -12.03
N LEU A 46 -21.90 29.82 -11.83
CA LEU A 46 -21.16 30.16 -10.63
C LEU A 46 -20.75 31.63 -10.76
N PRO A 47 -20.97 32.49 -9.74
CA PRO A 47 -20.42 33.83 -9.76
C PRO A 47 -18.92 33.79 -10.05
N ALA A 48 -18.39 34.67 -10.90
CA ALA A 48 -16.96 34.66 -11.29
C ALA A 48 -16.01 34.66 -10.07
N GLN A 49 -16.41 35.33 -8.99
CA GLN A 49 -15.70 35.34 -7.70
C GLN A 49 -15.58 33.97 -7.00
N CYS A 50 -16.30 32.95 -7.46
CA CYS A 50 -16.31 31.60 -6.90
C CYS A 50 -15.55 30.58 -7.77
N GLU A 51 -15.09 30.97 -8.96
CA GLU A 51 -14.39 30.09 -9.92
C GLU A 51 -13.16 29.44 -9.27
N ASP A 52 -12.28 30.25 -8.68
CA ASP A 52 -11.09 29.76 -7.96
C ASP A 52 -11.43 28.76 -6.84
N THR A 53 -12.53 29.01 -6.11
CA THR A 53 -12.97 28.12 -5.02
C THR A 53 -13.52 26.81 -5.58
N SER A 54 -14.27 26.87 -6.67
CA SER A 54 -14.79 25.68 -7.36
C SER A 54 -13.66 24.81 -7.88
N ASP A 55 -12.63 25.40 -8.49
CA ASP A 55 -11.48 24.67 -9.01
C ASP A 55 -10.72 23.94 -7.89
N ILE A 56 -10.51 24.62 -6.76
CA ILE A 56 -9.88 24.00 -5.59
C ILE A 56 -10.73 22.86 -5.03
N LEU A 57 -12.04 23.04 -4.92
CA LEU A 57 -12.94 22.01 -4.41
C LEU A 57 -12.98 20.78 -5.33
N LEU A 58 -13.07 21.01 -6.65
CA LEU A 58 -13.05 19.95 -7.66
C LEU A 58 -11.71 19.21 -7.67
N PHE A 59 -10.60 19.95 -7.54
CA PHE A 59 -9.27 19.36 -7.38
C PHE A 59 -9.21 18.38 -6.20
N PHE A 60 -9.76 18.76 -5.04
CA PHE A 60 -9.77 17.89 -3.87
C PHE A 60 -10.75 16.72 -4.01
N ASP A 61 -11.92 16.89 -4.62
CA ASP A 61 -12.87 15.79 -4.90
C ASP A 61 -12.19 14.71 -5.76
N ASP A 62 -11.58 15.11 -6.88
CA ASP A 62 -10.85 14.21 -7.77
C ASP A 62 -9.68 13.52 -7.07
N LEU A 63 -8.91 14.28 -6.28
CA LEU A 63 -7.77 13.74 -5.54
C LEU A 63 -8.24 12.69 -4.55
N PHE A 64 -9.27 12.97 -3.76
CA PHE A 64 -9.80 12.03 -2.78
C PHE A 64 -10.46 10.81 -3.43
N ASP A 65 -11.19 10.99 -4.53
CA ASP A 65 -11.70 9.87 -5.32
C ASP A 65 -10.55 8.96 -5.77
N SER A 66 -9.46 9.54 -6.27
CA SER A 66 -8.28 8.79 -6.72
C SER A 66 -7.56 8.01 -5.61
N LEU A 67 -7.67 8.46 -4.36
CA LEU A 67 -7.07 7.83 -3.19
C LEU A 67 -7.98 6.78 -2.55
N ASN A 68 -9.30 6.94 -2.70
CA ASN A 68 -10.33 6.05 -2.17
C ASN A 68 -10.76 4.98 -3.19
N GLY A 69 -9.94 4.72 -4.21
CA GLY A 69 -10.21 3.70 -5.22
C GLY A 69 -10.45 2.32 -4.60
N SER A 70 -11.46 1.61 -5.10
CA SER A 70 -11.78 0.25 -4.67
C SER A 70 -10.80 -0.77 -5.27
N PHE A 71 -10.37 -1.77 -4.51
CA PHE A 71 -9.60 -2.92 -5.03
C PHE A 71 -10.46 -3.97 -5.74
N THR A 72 -11.78 -3.90 -5.59
CA THR A 72 -12.74 -4.89 -6.11
C THR A 72 -13.73 -4.19 -7.04
N GLY A 73 -13.68 -4.52 -8.35
CA GLY A 73 -14.65 -4.08 -9.37
C GLY A 73 -16.09 -4.46 -8.98
N ASP A 74 -17.17 -3.82 -9.45
CA ASP A 74 -17.45 -3.47 -10.85
C ASP A 74 -18.22 -2.14 -11.04
N HIS A 75 -18.32 -1.30 -10.00
CA HIS A 75 -19.04 -0.03 -10.09
C HIS A 75 -18.12 1.13 -10.50
N ILE A 76 -17.87 1.28 -11.80
CA ILE A 76 -17.16 2.46 -12.33
C ILE A 76 -18.17 3.60 -12.52
N ALA A 77 -18.60 4.22 -11.41
CA ALA A 77 -19.39 5.45 -11.49
C ALA A 77 -18.51 6.67 -11.78
N LYS A 78 -17.23 6.64 -11.37
CA LYS A 78 -16.25 7.69 -11.62
C LYS A 78 -14.90 7.11 -12.07
N PRO A 79 -14.20 7.71 -13.04
CA PRO A 79 -12.91 7.21 -13.56
C PRO A 79 -11.82 7.04 -12.47
N LEU A 80 -11.84 7.90 -11.45
CA LEU A 80 -10.85 7.89 -10.36
C LEU A 80 -11.27 7.05 -9.15
N GLN A 81 -12.48 6.50 -9.09
CA GLN A 81 -12.88 5.59 -7.99
C GLN A 81 -12.56 4.12 -8.27
N GLY A 82 -12.07 3.81 -9.47
CA GLY A 82 -11.72 2.46 -9.90
C GLY A 82 -10.49 1.88 -9.20
N SER A 83 -10.20 0.62 -9.52
CA SER A 83 -8.97 -0.04 -9.05
C SER A 83 -7.74 0.56 -9.70
N VAL A 84 -6.70 0.76 -8.89
CA VAL A 84 -5.40 1.26 -9.35
C VAL A 84 -4.71 0.17 -10.16
N THR A 85 -4.76 0.28 -11.49
CA THR A 85 -4.03 -0.57 -12.43
C THR A 85 -2.88 0.20 -13.10
N PRO A 86 -1.89 -0.48 -13.70
CA PRO A 86 -0.81 0.21 -14.43
C PRO A 86 -1.30 1.11 -15.57
N ALA A 87 -2.46 0.83 -16.16
CA ALA A 87 -3.08 1.62 -17.22
C ALA A 87 -4.09 2.66 -16.70
N SER A 88 -4.33 2.69 -15.38
CA SER A 88 -5.33 3.59 -14.78
C SER A 88 -4.84 5.05 -14.72
N PRO A 89 -5.76 6.03 -14.72
CA PRO A 89 -5.42 7.45 -14.71
C PRO A 89 -4.84 7.96 -13.39
N HIS A 90 -4.89 7.16 -12.30
CA HIS A 90 -4.48 7.58 -10.96
C HIS A 90 -3.04 8.08 -10.92
N LYS A 91 -2.10 7.39 -11.59
CA LYS A 91 -0.69 7.77 -11.55
C LYS A 91 -0.44 9.14 -12.18
N ALA A 92 -1.16 9.45 -13.26
CA ALA A 92 -1.10 10.76 -13.89
C ALA A 92 -1.67 11.83 -12.94
N LYS A 93 -2.88 11.60 -12.40
CA LYS A 93 -3.53 12.51 -11.45
C LYS A 93 -2.66 12.78 -10.22
N TRP A 94 -2.05 11.76 -9.61
CA TRP A 94 -1.19 11.93 -8.44
C TRP A 94 0.05 12.78 -8.76
N THR A 95 0.65 12.58 -9.94
CA THR A 95 1.82 13.36 -10.38
C THR A 95 1.45 14.85 -10.51
N GLU A 96 0.31 15.14 -11.12
CA GLU A 96 -0.25 16.49 -11.25
C GLU A 96 -0.57 17.09 -9.87
N SER A 97 -1.31 16.36 -9.04
CA SER A 97 -1.70 16.82 -7.70
C SER A 97 -0.51 17.14 -6.81
N ILE A 98 0.57 16.38 -6.89
CA ILE A 98 1.80 16.69 -6.15
C ILE A 98 2.38 18.05 -6.56
N GLN A 99 2.32 18.41 -7.85
CA GLN A 99 2.80 19.72 -8.32
C GLN A 99 1.91 20.86 -7.83
N ILE A 100 0.59 20.69 -7.93
CA ILE A 100 -0.40 21.66 -7.44
C ILE A 100 -0.20 21.89 -5.94
N LEU A 101 -0.17 20.81 -5.13
CA LEU A 101 0.02 20.89 -3.69
C LEU A 101 1.34 21.55 -3.28
N LYS A 102 2.42 21.36 -4.05
CA LYS A 102 3.70 22.04 -3.82
C LYS A 102 3.64 23.54 -4.12
N SER A 103 2.80 23.94 -5.08
CA SER A 103 2.61 25.35 -5.45
C SER A 103 1.67 26.10 -4.51
N MET A 104 0.77 25.38 -3.81
CA MET A 104 -0.18 25.98 -2.86
C MET A 104 0.56 26.68 -1.72
N LYS A 105 0.27 27.97 -1.54
CA LYS A 105 0.76 28.80 -0.43
C LYS A 105 -0.44 29.42 0.27
N PHE A 106 -0.38 29.46 1.60
CA PHE A 106 -1.37 30.19 2.39
C PHE A 106 -1.02 31.68 2.37
N GLU A 107 -1.85 32.49 1.72
CA GLU A 107 -1.74 33.93 1.86
C GLU A 107 -2.20 34.35 3.25
N GLY A 108 -1.24 34.66 4.12
CA GLY A 108 -1.49 35.19 5.45
C GLY A 108 -1.94 36.65 5.40
N LYS A 109 -3.14 36.93 4.86
CA LYS A 109 -3.81 38.22 5.10
C LYS A 109 -4.93 38.07 6.12
N ALA A 110 -4.91 39.00 7.06
CA ALA A 110 -5.49 38.87 8.38
C ALA A 110 -7.02 38.95 8.45
N TYR A 111 -7.76 38.73 7.36
CA TYR A 111 -9.20 38.96 7.34
C TYR A 111 -9.96 37.76 6.76
N VAL A 112 -10.67 37.05 7.63
CA VAL A 112 -11.73 36.12 7.23
C VAL A 112 -12.96 36.97 7.50
N PRO A 113 -13.66 37.43 6.46
CA PRO A 113 -14.89 38.19 6.65
C PRO A 113 -15.84 37.30 7.46
N THR A 114 -16.16 37.72 8.67
CA THR A 114 -17.20 37.05 9.45
C THR A 114 -18.52 37.70 9.04
N ILE A 115 -19.53 36.88 8.79
CA ILE A 115 -20.85 37.30 8.25
C ILE A 115 -21.51 38.41 9.11
N ASP A 116 -21.09 38.55 10.38
CA ASP A 116 -21.71 39.49 11.33
C ASP A 116 -20.95 40.82 11.50
N GLY A 117 -19.95 41.13 10.66
CA GLY A 117 -19.26 42.44 10.66
C GLY A 117 -18.45 42.78 11.93
N THR A 118 -18.50 41.93 12.97
CA THR A 118 -17.69 42.08 14.17
C THR A 118 -16.30 41.53 13.91
N ALA A 119 -15.33 42.45 13.78
CA ALA A 119 -13.93 42.11 13.68
C ALA A 119 -13.49 41.40 14.98
N LEU A 120 -13.55 40.07 15.00
CA LEU A 120 -12.94 39.29 16.06
C LEU A 120 -11.43 39.54 16.00
N LYS A 121 -10.90 40.20 17.04
CA LYS A 121 -9.47 40.37 17.29
C LYS A 121 -8.82 39.00 17.10
N ARG A 122 -8.10 38.82 15.99
CA ARG A 122 -7.50 37.53 15.66
C ARG A 122 -6.56 37.14 16.80
N ARG A 123 -6.59 35.85 17.13
CA ARG A 123 -5.62 35.24 18.04
C ARG A 123 -4.21 35.65 17.59
N SER A 124 -3.33 35.87 18.56
CA SER A 124 -1.91 36.19 18.41
C SER A 124 -1.35 35.61 17.10
N SER A 125 -0.58 36.42 16.36
CA SER A 125 0.10 36.03 15.11
C SER A 125 0.93 34.74 15.23
N ASN A 126 1.21 34.28 16.46
CA ASN A 126 1.83 33.00 16.75
C ASN A 126 1.16 32.36 17.98
N PRO A 127 0.05 31.61 17.81
CA PRO A 127 -0.47 30.79 18.90
C PRO A 127 0.53 29.65 19.16
N PRO A 128 0.93 29.40 20.43
CA PRO A 128 1.81 28.27 20.75
C PRO A 128 1.22 26.92 20.29
N GLU A 129 -0.10 26.82 20.20
CA GLU A 129 -0.81 25.65 19.68
C GLU A 129 -0.50 25.40 18.19
N LEU A 130 -0.30 26.45 17.40
CA LEU A 130 0.00 26.33 15.97
C LEU A 130 1.40 25.76 15.74
N LYS A 131 2.37 26.17 16.58
CA LYS A 131 3.73 25.60 16.56
C LYS A 131 3.70 24.11 16.88
N LYS A 132 3.00 23.75 17.96
CA LYS A 132 2.82 22.34 18.35
C LYS A 132 2.14 21.52 17.25
N THR A 133 1.13 22.08 16.59
CA THR A 133 0.44 21.39 15.48
C THR A 133 1.38 21.21 14.29
N THR A 134 2.21 22.21 13.99
CA THR A 134 3.21 22.14 12.90
C THR A 134 4.27 21.07 13.18
N GLU A 135 4.77 21.00 14.42
CA GLU A 135 5.70 19.96 14.86
C GLU A 135 5.08 18.56 14.75
N GLN A 136 3.84 18.39 15.24
CA GLN A 136 3.11 17.12 15.11
C GLN A 136 2.91 16.71 13.65
N MET A 137 2.64 17.68 12.77
CA MET A 137 2.45 17.42 11.34
C MET A 137 3.78 17.03 10.67
N GLN A 138 4.88 17.67 11.04
CA GLN A 138 6.23 17.30 10.56
C GLN A 138 6.64 15.90 11.03
N ASP A 139 6.37 15.55 12.28
CA ASP A 139 6.63 14.22 12.82
C ASP A 139 5.81 13.13 12.11
N ALA A 140 4.54 13.41 11.83
CA ALA A 140 3.69 12.51 11.05
C ALA A 140 4.25 12.29 9.63
N LEU A 141 4.65 13.37 8.94
CA LEU A 141 5.27 13.28 7.61
C LEU A 141 6.59 12.51 7.63
N LYS A 142 7.43 12.73 8.64
CA LYS A 142 8.69 12.00 8.81
C LYS A 142 8.47 10.50 9.04
N THR A 143 7.43 10.17 9.81
CA THR A 143 7.02 8.77 10.05
C THR A 143 6.56 8.12 8.76
N ILE A 144 5.71 8.80 7.97
CA ILE A 144 5.25 8.31 6.66
C ILE A 144 6.42 8.07 5.72
N ASN A 145 7.34 9.03 5.60
CA ASN A 145 8.52 8.89 4.75
C ASN A 145 9.38 7.70 5.17
N THR A 146 9.58 7.49 6.47
CA THR A 146 10.32 6.33 7.00
C THR A 146 9.64 5.02 6.62
N VAL A 147 8.31 4.92 6.76
CA VAL A 147 7.56 3.73 6.37
C VAL A 147 7.62 3.49 4.87
N LEU A 148 7.50 4.54 4.05
CA LEU A 148 7.57 4.45 2.60
C LEU A 148 8.97 4.03 2.12
N THR A 149 10.03 4.60 2.68
CA THR A 149 11.40 4.22 2.35
C THR A 149 11.68 2.77 2.75
N ASN A 150 11.26 2.36 3.96
CA ASN A 150 11.44 0.99 4.43
C ASN A 150 10.65 -0.03 3.59
N LYS A 151 9.43 0.32 3.15
CA LYS A 151 8.64 -0.50 2.23
C LYS A 151 9.26 -0.58 0.83
N SER A 152 9.94 0.47 0.36
CA SER A 152 10.60 0.47 -0.93
C SER A 152 11.86 -0.40 -0.97
N THR A 153 12.59 -0.51 0.15
CA THR A 153 13.76 -1.40 0.26
C THR A 153 13.36 -2.84 0.56
N GLN A 154 12.20 -3.05 1.17
CA GLN A 154 11.61 -4.36 1.36
C GLN A 154 10.77 -4.77 0.15
N LYS A 155 11.42 -5.17 -0.95
CA LYS A 155 10.90 -6.31 -1.70
C LYS A 155 11.06 -7.53 -0.79
N GLU A 156 10.21 -7.65 0.23
CA GLU A 156 10.07 -8.93 0.93
C GLU A 156 9.71 -9.93 -0.17
N ASP A 157 10.60 -10.90 -0.37
CA ASP A 157 10.36 -11.98 -1.30
C ASP A 157 8.98 -12.55 -0.97
N MET A 158 8.14 -12.79 -1.97
CA MET A 158 6.82 -13.38 -1.74
C MET A 158 6.93 -14.64 -0.86
N CYS A 159 8.06 -15.35 -0.95
CA CYS A 159 8.42 -16.48 -0.08
C CYS A 159 8.46 -16.10 1.42
N ASP A 160 9.04 -14.95 1.77
CA ASP A 160 9.10 -14.47 3.16
C ASP A 160 7.71 -14.12 3.70
N MET A 161 6.85 -13.52 2.88
CA MET A 161 5.48 -13.18 3.27
C MET A 161 4.65 -14.44 3.56
N TYR A 162 4.71 -15.43 2.67
CA TYR A 162 4.04 -16.72 2.89
C TYR A 162 4.61 -17.47 4.10
N GLY A 163 5.93 -17.47 4.27
CA GLY A 163 6.60 -18.05 5.44
C GLY A 163 6.11 -17.44 6.75
N LYS A 164 6.02 -16.11 6.83
CA LYS A 164 5.48 -15.40 8.01
C LYS A 164 4.02 -15.73 8.29
N LEU A 165 3.19 -15.83 7.26
CA LEU A 165 1.76 -16.12 7.42
C LEU A 165 1.54 -17.55 7.93
N ILE A 166 2.28 -18.52 7.40
CA ILE A 166 2.25 -19.91 7.88
C ILE A 166 2.75 -19.96 9.33
N ALA A 167 3.89 -19.35 9.65
CA ALA A 167 4.43 -19.32 11.01
C ALA A 167 3.47 -18.68 12.01
N SER A 168 2.79 -17.59 11.63
CA SER A 168 1.80 -16.92 12.47
C SER A 168 0.58 -17.80 12.75
N LYS A 169 0.06 -18.50 11.74
CA LYS A 169 -1.05 -19.45 11.92
C LYS A 169 -0.65 -20.65 12.78
N LEU A 170 0.53 -21.23 12.52
CA LEU A 170 1.05 -22.33 13.33
C LEU A 170 1.14 -21.94 14.81
N LYS A 171 1.69 -20.75 15.08
CA LYS A 171 1.80 -20.21 16.44
C LYS A 171 0.44 -19.97 17.12
N LYS A 172 -0.58 -19.58 16.36
CA LYS A 172 -1.90 -19.22 16.89
C LYS A 172 -2.75 -20.44 17.23
N TYR A 173 -2.67 -21.51 16.43
CA TYR A 173 -3.62 -22.62 16.50
C TYR A 173 -3.04 -23.91 17.07
N PHE A 174 -1.72 -24.07 17.11
CA PHE A 174 -1.08 -25.32 17.51
C PHE A 174 -0.22 -25.12 18.76
N SER A 175 -0.17 -26.13 19.62
CA SER A 175 0.80 -26.20 20.71
C SER A 175 2.23 -26.34 20.17
N ALA A 176 3.24 -26.11 21.01
CA ALA A 176 4.64 -26.19 20.57
C ALA A 176 5.02 -27.56 20.00
N ILE A 177 4.41 -28.64 20.51
CA ILE A 177 4.65 -30.01 20.06
C ILE A 177 4.02 -30.22 18.68
N GLU A 178 2.74 -29.84 18.52
CA GLU A 178 2.04 -29.96 17.24
C GLU A 178 2.67 -29.07 16.15
N GLN A 179 3.17 -27.87 16.51
CA GLN A 179 3.93 -27.04 15.57
C GLN A 179 5.16 -27.76 15.02
N GLN A 180 5.86 -28.52 15.88
CA GLN A 180 7.04 -29.28 15.49
C GLN A 180 6.67 -30.47 14.61
N GLU A 181 5.58 -31.18 14.92
CA GLU A 181 5.06 -32.27 14.10
C GLU A 181 4.67 -31.77 12.69
N VAL A 182 3.89 -30.68 12.61
CA VAL A 182 3.49 -30.09 11.32
C VAL A 182 4.69 -29.60 10.51
N MET A 183 5.71 -29.03 11.15
CA MET A 183 6.94 -28.65 10.46
C MET A 183 7.69 -29.85 9.88
N LEU A 184 7.79 -30.95 10.63
CA LEU A 184 8.43 -32.18 10.16
C LEU A 184 7.69 -32.81 8.97
N GLU A 185 6.35 -32.81 9.01
CA GLU A 185 5.53 -33.29 7.89
C GLU A 185 5.71 -32.44 6.64
N LEU A 186 5.73 -31.10 6.79
CA LEU A 186 5.98 -30.19 5.67
C LEU A 186 7.36 -30.40 5.05
N ASP A 187 8.39 -30.60 5.88
CA ASP A 187 9.76 -30.87 5.41
C ASP A 187 9.83 -32.19 4.62
N GLU A 188 9.15 -33.23 5.11
CA GLU A 188 9.09 -34.51 4.42
C GLU A 188 8.38 -34.39 3.06
N LEU A 189 7.27 -33.64 2.99
CA LEU A 189 6.53 -33.39 1.75
C LEU A 189 7.36 -32.62 0.72
N LEU A 190 8.06 -31.57 1.15
CA LEU A 190 8.94 -30.79 0.27
C LEU A 190 10.09 -31.65 -0.24
N THR A 191 10.71 -32.43 0.64
CA THR A 191 11.81 -33.35 0.28
C THR A 191 11.35 -34.44 -0.69
N LYS A 192 10.16 -35.03 -0.48
CA LYS A 192 9.56 -36.00 -1.41
C LYS A 192 9.33 -35.39 -2.79
N ARG A 193 8.80 -34.16 -2.86
CA ARG A 193 8.56 -33.46 -4.12
C ARG A 193 9.86 -33.19 -4.89
N ILE A 194 10.92 -32.73 -4.22
CA ILE A 194 12.24 -32.48 -4.84
C ILE A 194 12.84 -33.79 -5.36
N ARG A 195 12.76 -34.88 -4.57
CA ARG A 195 13.27 -36.19 -5.01
C ARG A 195 12.52 -36.70 -6.25
N ASN A 196 11.21 -36.50 -6.29
CA ASN A 196 10.38 -36.93 -7.42
C ASN A 196 10.63 -36.08 -8.68
N SER A 197 10.84 -34.76 -8.54
CA SER A 197 11.15 -33.89 -9.69
C SER A 197 12.51 -34.25 -10.31
N LEU A 198 13.51 -34.60 -9.49
CA LEU A 198 14.82 -35.04 -9.97
C LEU A 198 14.75 -36.40 -10.72
N LYS A 199 13.90 -37.33 -10.27
CA LYS A 199 13.69 -38.63 -10.94
C LYS A 199 12.98 -38.52 -12.28
N GLN A 200 12.20 -37.47 -12.50
CA GLN A 200 11.42 -37.27 -13.72
C GLN A 200 12.18 -36.56 -14.85
N ARG A 201 13.48 -36.26 -14.70
CA ARG A 201 14.26 -35.72 -15.83
C ARG A 201 14.44 -36.84 -16.87
N PRO A 202 13.72 -36.81 -18.00
CA PRO A 202 13.79 -37.89 -18.96
C PRO A 202 15.16 -37.78 -19.64
N THR A 203 15.92 -38.87 -19.59
CA THR A 203 17.03 -39.11 -20.51
C THR A 203 16.47 -39.33 -21.91
N SER A 204 15.91 -38.28 -22.51
CA SER A 204 15.45 -38.29 -23.89
C SER A 204 16.47 -37.56 -24.77
N SER A 205 17.00 -38.35 -25.71
CA SER A 205 17.70 -38.02 -26.95
C SER A 205 19.06 -37.30 -26.86
N LEU A 206 20.09 -38.08 -26.57
CA LEU A 206 21.43 -37.90 -27.15
C LEU A 206 21.74 -39.14 -27.99
N SER A 207 21.04 -39.26 -29.12
CA SER A 207 21.31 -40.27 -30.14
C SER A 207 20.99 -39.67 -31.50
N ALA A 208 21.89 -38.79 -31.96
CA ALA A 208 22.36 -38.69 -33.34
C ALA A 208 23.15 -37.38 -33.47
N MET A 209 24.47 -37.50 -33.60
CA MET A 209 25.25 -36.99 -34.73
C MET A 209 26.72 -37.30 -34.40
N SER A 210 27.19 -38.43 -34.92
CA SER A 210 28.62 -38.67 -35.06
C SER A 210 29.13 -37.75 -36.15
N SER A 211 29.89 -36.74 -35.77
CA SER A 211 30.86 -36.10 -36.66
C SER A 211 32.11 -35.81 -35.85
N THR A 212 33.15 -36.56 -36.20
CA THR A 212 34.53 -36.53 -35.74
C THR A 212 35.07 -35.10 -35.59
N GLY A 213 35.53 -34.75 -34.40
CA GLY A 213 36.24 -33.50 -34.14
C GLY A 213 36.80 -33.42 -32.73
N SER A 214 38.08 -33.81 -32.60
CA SER A 214 39.07 -33.41 -31.59
C SER A 214 38.60 -33.13 -30.17
N PHE A 215 38.90 -34.08 -29.28
CA PHE A 215 38.88 -33.96 -27.82
C PHE A 215 39.72 -32.78 -27.30
N ASP A 216 39.13 -31.95 -26.45
CA ASP A 216 39.83 -31.28 -25.38
C ASP A 216 39.19 -31.72 -24.05
N SER A 217 39.97 -32.41 -23.23
CA SER A 217 39.51 -33.16 -22.07
C SER A 217 39.22 -32.24 -20.89
N THR A 218 37.95 -31.87 -20.68
CA THR A 218 37.51 -31.23 -19.44
C THR A 218 37.49 -32.25 -18.29
N SER A 219 38.32 -31.98 -17.28
CA SER A 219 38.55 -32.82 -16.10
C SER A 219 37.25 -33.06 -15.30
N PRO A 220 37.04 -34.29 -14.76
CA PRO A 220 35.94 -34.63 -13.85
C PRO A 220 35.78 -33.70 -12.62
N ALA A 221 36.80 -32.90 -12.30
CA ALA A 221 36.76 -31.92 -11.22
C ALA A 221 35.81 -30.72 -11.48
N GLU A 222 35.51 -30.36 -12.74
CA GLU A 222 34.63 -29.22 -13.04
C GLU A 222 33.13 -29.56 -12.94
N MET A 223 32.73 -30.80 -13.22
CA MET A 223 31.33 -31.22 -13.04
C MET A 223 30.92 -31.27 -11.56
N HIS A 224 31.86 -31.60 -10.66
CA HIS A 224 31.62 -31.52 -9.21
C HIS A 224 31.46 -30.07 -8.73
N ARG A 225 32.10 -29.09 -9.40
CA ARG A 225 32.01 -27.65 -9.07
C ARG A 225 30.69 -27.01 -9.46
N LEU A 226 30.00 -27.50 -10.50
CA LEU A 226 28.69 -27.00 -10.91
C LEU A 226 27.53 -27.64 -10.13
N SER A 227 27.68 -28.89 -9.67
CA SER A 227 26.70 -29.53 -8.76
C SER A 227 26.67 -28.88 -7.37
N LEU A 228 27.80 -28.31 -6.92
CA LEU A 228 27.89 -27.60 -5.64
C LEU A 228 27.30 -26.18 -5.67
N LYS A 229 27.05 -25.58 -6.85
CA LYS A 229 26.47 -24.23 -6.94
C LYS A 229 24.94 -24.17 -6.76
N HIS A 230 24.24 -25.30 -6.89
CA HIS A 230 22.79 -25.38 -6.70
C HIS A 230 22.37 -26.04 -5.39
N SER A 231 23.32 -26.52 -4.58
CA SER A 231 23.03 -27.03 -3.25
C SER A 231 23.12 -25.89 -2.23
N MET A 232 22.05 -25.11 -2.10
CA MET A 232 21.83 -24.36 -0.87
C MET A 232 21.62 -25.39 0.25
N PHE A 233 22.71 -25.73 0.94
CA PHE A 233 22.67 -26.53 2.16
C PHE A 233 21.93 -25.73 3.23
N PHE A 234 20.67 -26.07 3.49
CA PHE A 234 20.01 -25.76 4.75
C PHE A 234 20.41 -26.85 5.76
N GLN A 235 21.57 -26.71 6.37
CA GLN A 235 21.94 -27.53 7.51
C GLN A 235 21.46 -26.82 8.79
N ILE A 236 20.24 -27.12 9.22
CA ILE A 236 19.72 -26.64 10.52
C ILE A 236 20.39 -27.46 11.63
N HIS A 237 21.43 -26.92 12.25
CA HIS A 237 21.97 -27.49 13.49
C HIS A 237 21.14 -27.00 14.68
N LEU A 238 20.30 -27.89 15.22
CA LEU A 238 19.64 -27.70 16.51
C LEU A 238 20.59 -28.09 17.64
N TYR A 239 21.07 -27.12 18.42
CA TYR A 239 21.82 -27.39 19.64
C TYR A 239 20.90 -27.32 20.87
N LYS A 240 20.91 -28.40 21.65
CA LYS A 240 20.19 -28.53 22.92
C LYS A 240 21.03 -27.94 24.05
N TYR A 241 20.54 -26.89 24.72
CA TYR A 241 21.14 -26.40 25.97
C TYR A 241 20.54 -27.12 27.19
N HIS A 242 21.33 -27.21 28.26
CA HIS A 242 21.06 -28.04 29.45
C HIS A 242 19.88 -27.59 30.33
N ASN A 243 19.10 -26.56 29.94
CA ASN A 243 18.01 -26.00 30.74
C ASN A 243 16.68 -25.81 29.97
N GLY A 244 16.42 -26.61 28.93
CA GLY A 244 15.06 -26.76 28.37
C GLY A 244 14.48 -25.58 27.57
N HIS A 245 15.24 -24.51 27.33
CA HIS A 245 14.83 -23.42 26.44
C HIS A 245 15.46 -23.57 25.05
N PHE A 246 14.62 -23.67 24.01
CA PHE A 246 15.04 -23.52 22.62
C PHE A 246 15.03 -22.03 22.27
N ARG A 247 16.20 -21.47 21.94
CA ARG A 247 16.27 -20.18 21.23
C ARG A 247 16.52 -20.47 19.76
N LEU A 248 15.55 -20.10 18.91
CA LEU A 248 15.74 -20.00 17.47
C LEU A 248 16.65 -18.79 17.23
N ILE A 249 17.97 -19.00 17.11
CA ILE A 249 18.85 -17.96 16.60
C ILE A 249 18.54 -17.84 15.11
N ALA A 250 18.12 -16.65 14.72
CA ALA A 250 17.74 -16.29 13.37
C ALA A 250 18.79 -16.73 12.34
N ILE A 251 18.29 -17.12 11.17
CA ILE A 251 19.03 -17.27 9.93
C ILE A 251 19.77 -15.95 9.66
N GLN A 252 21.06 -15.90 9.97
CA GLN A 252 21.92 -14.82 9.51
C GLN A 252 22.31 -15.19 8.07
N TYR A 253 21.63 -14.54 7.11
CA TYR A 253 21.98 -14.60 5.70
C TYR A 253 23.44 -14.19 5.51
N LEU A 254 24.30 -15.13 5.12
CA LEU A 254 25.62 -14.83 4.58
C LEU A 254 25.49 -14.66 3.07
N CYS A 255 24.90 -13.54 2.66
CA CYS A 255 25.03 -13.05 1.29
C CYS A 255 26.30 -12.20 1.20
N GLN A 256 27.45 -12.82 0.92
CA GLN A 256 28.64 -12.12 0.45
C GLN A 256 29.26 -12.87 -0.74
N SER A 257 28.73 -12.58 -1.93
CA SER A 257 29.55 -12.60 -3.13
C SER A 257 30.34 -11.28 -3.18
N LYS A 258 31.61 -11.33 -2.74
CA LYS A 258 32.64 -10.35 -3.12
C LYS A 258 33.97 -11.10 -3.28
N ILE A 259 34.11 -11.76 -4.43
CA ILE A 259 35.42 -12.11 -4.98
C ILE A 259 35.90 -10.85 -5.71
N THR A 260 36.71 -10.05 -5.02
CA THR A 260 37.60 -9.10 -5.69
C THR A 260 38.95 -9.78 -5.82
N TYR A 261 39.38 -9.98 -7.06
CA TYR A 261 40.75 -10.34 -7.40
C TYR A 261 41.74 -9.40 -6.70
N LEU A 262 42.82 -9.95 -6.12
CA LEU A 262 44.18 -9.43 -6.28
C LEU A 262 45.21 -10.45 -5.77
N LEU A 263 45.95 -11.01 -6.71
CA LEU A 263 47.30 -11.55 -6.55
C LEU A 263 48.22 -10.49 -5.93
N LYS A 264 49.01 -10.86 -4.91
CA LYS A 264 50.46 -10.57 -4.77
C LYS A 264 50.97 -10.97 -3.38
N ALA A 265 51.59 -12.14 -3.31
CA ALA A 265 52.88 -12.47 -2.68
C ALA A 265 53.02 -13.99 -2.64
#